data_AF-A0A505IRL0-F1
#
_entry.id   AF-A0A505IRL0-F1
#
_cell.length_a   1.000
_cell.length_b   1.000
_cell.length_c   1.000
_cell.angle_alpha   90.00
_cell.angle_beta   90.00
_cell.angle_gamma   90.00
#
_symmetry.space_group_name_H-M   'P 1'
#
loop_
_entity.id
_entity.type
_entity.pdbx_description
1 polymer ?
#
loop_
_entity_poly.entity_id
_entity_poly.type
_entity_poly.pdbx_seq_one_letter_code
_entity_poly.pdbx_strand_id
1 'polypeptide(L)'
;MTKNEMLTLNKDERKIVSKLFWRNQFLMFCTSYTKQQGITYGWLMAPFLRKIYGKDTADFYSAMGRHLDFFNTAPAMNGFIGALNVSMEEDNKAMMDKGEYFDSTSISALKTALMGPLAGIGDAIYLSVLRVIATGVALGLSEKGSILGPILFLLIVNVPNMMIRWFTTVVGYKAGGQFISDALKSGTFSAITKGAAVLGLIMTGAMTAQFVTFKTTFEAKLSGTTFNLQNVFDSIMPGLLPLGITMICFAYLRKHNKPVTALVIMFLVAVVMTILGIAG
;
A
#
# COMPACT_ATOMS: atom_id res chain seq x y z
N MET A 1 -0.58 -8.25 -26.32
CA MET A 1 0.39 -7.14 -26.23
C MET A 1 1.76 -7.70 -25.89
N THR A 2 2.77 -7.44 -26.71
CA THR A 2 4.17 -7.73 -26.38
C THR A 2 4.62 -6.77 -25.27
N LYS A 3 5.54 -7.20 -24.39
CA LYS A 3 6.06 -6.43 -23.23
C LYS A 3 6.47 -4.98 -23.56
N ASN A 4 6.89 -4.72 -24.80
CA ASN A 4 7.29 -3.39 -25.27
C ASN A 4 6.11 -2.42 -25.48
N GLU A 5 4.91 -2.91 -25.79
CA GLU A 5 3.73 -2.06 -25.99
C GLU A 5 3.18 -1.51 -24.67
N MET A 6 3.56 -2.06 -23.52
CA MET A 6 3.12 -1.53 -22.22
C MET A 6 3.90 -0.27 -21.77
N LEU A 7 5.07 0.02 -22.37
CA LEU A 7 5.98 1.08 -21.92
C LEU A 7 6.05 2.29 -22.87
N THR A 8 5.48 2.20 -24.07
CA THR A 8 5.58 3.22 -25.13
C THR A 8 4.52 4.33 -25.04
N LEU A 9 4.80 5.46 -24.40
CA LEU A 9 3.80 6.54 -24.29
C LEU A 9 3.82 7.49 -25.50
N ASN A 10 2.64 7.89 -25.98
CA ASN A 10 2.48 9.00 -26.92
C ASN A 10 2.81 10.34 -26.24
N LYS A 11 3.04 11.41 -27.01
CA LYS A 11 3.51 12.71 -26.53
C LYS A 11 2.58 13.34 -25.49
N ASP A 12 1.26 13.18 -25.64
CA ASP A 12 0.28 13.72 -24.70
C ASP A 12 0.07 12.82 -23.47
N GLU A 13 0.11 11.50 -23.64
CA GLU A 13 0.11 10.54 -22.52
C GLU A 13 1.35 10.74 -21.63
N ARG A 14 2.51 10.98 -22.24
CA ARG A 14 3.76 11.25 -21.52
C ARG A 14 3.66 12.51 -20.68
N LYS A 15 2.96 13.56 -21.13
CA LYS A 15 2.72 14.77 -20.33
C LYS A 15 1.84 14.46 -19.12
N ILE A 16 0.77 13.66 -19.30
CA ILE A 16 -0.13 13.26 -18.23
C ILE A 16 0.64 12.44 -17.18
N VAL A 17 1.33 11.39 -17.62
CA VAL A 17 2.14 10.50 -16.76
C VAL A 17 3.23 11.28 -16.04
N SER A 18 3.93 12.19 -16.72
CA SER A 18 4.98 13.01 -16.09
C SER A 18 4.41 13.94 -15.03
N LYS A 19 3.27 14.59 -15.32
CA LYS A 19 2.59 15.46 -14.36
C LYS A 19 2.11 14.67 -13.14
N LEU A 20 1.58 13.47 -13.37
CA LEU A 20 1.10 12.59 -12.33
C LEU A 20 2.25 12.10 -11.44
N PHE A 21 3.36 11.66 -12.06
CA PHE A 21 4.59 11.25 -11.38
C PHE A 21 5.13 12.33 -10.45
N TRP A 22 5.25 13.57 -10.92
CA TRP A 22 5.78 14.67 -10.10
C TRP A 22 4.82 15.07 -8.98
N ARG A 23 3.51 15.04 -9.22
CA ARG A 23 2.52 15.30 -8.16
C ARG A 23 2.48 14.19 -7.12
N ASN A 24 2.70 12.94 -7.54
CA ASN A 24 2.76 11.77 -6.65
C ASN A 24 3.88 11.87 -5.60
N GLN A 25 4.92 12.66 -5.86
CA GLN A 25 5.99 12.86 -4.87
C GLN A 25 5.50 13.53 -3.59
N PHE A 26 4.41 14.28 -3.67
CA PHE A 26 3.81 14.96 -2.55
C PHE A 26 2.68 14.17 -1.90
N LEU A 27 2.43 12.89 -2.25
CA LEU A 27 1.26 12.14 -1.76
C LEU A 27 1.11 12.14 -0.22
N MET A 28 2.21 12.08 0.53
CA MET A 28 2.18 12.10 2.00
C MET A 28 2.25 13.51 2.60
N PHE A 29 2.10 14.56 1.80
CA PHE A 29 2.22 15.94 2.28
C PHE A 29 1.14 16.32 3.29
N CYS A 30 -0.10 15.88 3.06
CA CYS A 30 -1.21 16.05 4.00
C CYS A 30 -1.88 14.71 4.27
N THR A 31 -1.55 14.13 5.42
CA THR A 31 -2.19 12.93 5.95
C THR A 31 -3.06 13.29 7.15
N SER A 32 -4.34 12.93 7.09
CA SER A 32 -5.28 13.13 8.20
C SER A 32 -5.68 11.77 8.77
N TYR A 33 -5.86 11.64 10.08
CA TYR A 33 -6.27 10.37 10.68
C TYR A 33 -7.64 9.86 10.18
N THR A 34 -8.51 10.75 9.71
CA THR A 34 -9.84 10.37 9.22
C THR A 34 -9.84 9.89 7.76
N LYS A 35 -8.92 10.38 6.93
CA LYS A 35 -8.90 10.12 5.48
C LYS A 35 -7.56 9.62 4.93
N GLN A 36 -6.55 9.50 5.79
CA GLN A 36 -5.15 9.23 5.47
C GLN A 36 -4.66 10.14 4.33
N GLN A 37 -4.20 9.57 3.22
CA GLN A 37 -3.68 10.29 2.06
C GLN A 37 -4.80 10.85 1.16
N GLY A 38 -6.09 10.65 1.48
CA GLY A 38 -7.22 11.03 0.63
C GLY A 38 -7.28 12.52 0.25
N ILE A 39 -6.93 13.43 1.17
CA ILE A 39 -6.92 14.87 0.88
C ILE A 39 -5.89 15.19 -0.21
N THR A 40 -4.67 14.66 -0.03
CA THR A 40 -3.57 14.87 -0.98
C THR A 40 -3.82 14.14 -2.30
N TYR A 41 -4.47 12.98 -2.25
CA TYR A 41 -4.91 12.26 -3.44
C TYR A 41 -5.91 13.09 -4.28
N GLY A 42 -6.90 13.71 -3.63
CA GLY A 42 -7.80 14.66 -4.29
C GLY A 42 -7.05 15.83 -4.93
N TRP A 43 -6.08 16.42 -4.22
CA TRP A 43 -5.22 17.47 -4.79
C TRP A 43 -4.43 16.97 -6.01
N LEU A 44 -3.85 15.77 -5.93
CA LEU A 44 -3.10 15.14 -7.01
C LEU A 44 -3.96 14.96 -8.27
N MET A 45 -5.22 14.53 -8.11
CA MET A 45 -6.20 14.29 -9.18
C MET A 45 -6.82 15.57 -9.76
N ALA A 46 -6.94 16.65 -8.97
CA ALA A 46 -7.61 17.90 -9.36
C ALA A 46 -7.28 18.46 -10.76
N PRO A 47 -6.01 18.57 -11.22
CA PRO A 47 -5.72 19.09 -12.56
C PRO A 47 -6.14 18.16 -13.69
N PHE A 48 -6.26 16.86 -13.44
CA PHE A 48 -6.72 15.88 -14.43
C PHE A 48 -8.25 15.94 -14.52
N LEU A 49 -8.93 15.91 -13.38
CA LEU A 49 -10.39 16.05 -13.32
C LEU A 49 -10.88 17.38 -13.93
N ARG A 50 -10.15 18.48 -13.70
CA ARG A 50 -10.44 19.77 -14.34
C ARG A 50 -10.32 19.74 -15.86
N LYS A 51 -9.38 18.94 -16.40
CA LYS A 51 -9.20 18.76 -17.85
C LYS A 51 -10.33 17.91 -18.45
N ILE A 52 -10.79 16.91 -17.70
CA ILE A 52 -11.80 15.93 -18.14
C ILE A 52 -13.22 16.54 -18.09
N TYR A 53 -13.62 17.07 -16.93
CA TYR A 53 -14.99 17.51 -16.66
C TYR A 53 -15.20 19.02 -16.81
N GLY A 54 -14.14 19.78 -17.06
CA GLY A 54 -14.17 21.25 -17.00
C GLY A 54 -14.03 21.78 -15.57
N LYS A 55 -13.63 23.05 -15.45
CA LYS A 55 -13.50 23.71 -14.15
C LYS A 55 -14.87 24.14 -13.64
N ASP A 56 -15.13 23.98 -12.34
CA ASP A 56 -16.32 24.48 -11.64
C ASP A 56 -17.65 23.89 -12.16
N THR A 57 -17.60 22.67 -12.74
CA THR A 57 -18.78 21.91 -13.19
C THR A 57 -19.30 20.98 -12.08
N ALA A 58 -20.59 20.62 -12.13
CA ALA A 58 -21.16 19.66 -11.18
C ALA A 58 -20.45 18.29 -11.22
N ASP A 59 -20.09 17.83 -12.42
CA ASP A 59 -19.36 16.57 -12.63
C ASP A 59 -17.95 16.63 -12.03
N PHE A 60 -17.28 17.78 -12.11
CA PHE A 60 -15.98 17.99 -11.48
C PHE A 60 -16.07 17.86 -9.95
N TYR A 61 -17.05 18.48 -9.31
CA TYR A 61 -17.23 18.38 -7.85
C TYR A 61 -17.61 16.95 -7.43
N SER A 62 -18.45 16.27 -8.20
CA SER A 62 -18.80 14.86 -7.97
C SER A 62 -17.56 13.95 -8.05
N ALA A 63 -16.72 14.13 -9.08
CA ALA A 63 -15.47 13.38 -9.22
C ALA A 63 -14.46 13.70 -8.11
N MET A 64 -14.31 14.97 -7.74
CA MET A 64 -13.47 15.38 -6.62
C MET A 64 -13.91 14.73 -5.31
N GLY A 65 -15.22 14.62 -5.06
CA GLY A 65 -15.79 13.94 -3.90
C GLY A 65 -15.29 12.51 -3.76
N ARG A 66 -15.41 11.69 -4.83
CA ARG A 66 -14.94 10.30 -4.86
C ARG A 66 -13.45 10.16 -4.59
N HIS A 67 -12.65 11.10 -5.11
CA HIS A 67 -11.19 11.04 -4.95
C HIS A 67 -10.71 11.58 -3.60
N LEU A 68 -11.55 12.30 -2.85
CA LEU A 68 -11.30 12.76 -1.47
C LEU A 68 -11.69 11.77 -0.37
N ASP A 69 -12.21 10.60 -0.74
CA ASP A 69 -12.47 9.52 0.21
C ASP A 69 -11.18 8.93 0.77
N PHE A 70 -11.32 8.12 1.82
CA PHE A 70 -10.20 7.45 2.47
C PHE A 70 -9.31 6.78 1.42
N PHE A 71 -8.02 7.09 1.49
CA PHE A 71 -7.03 6.49 0.60
C PHE A 71 -5.74 6.30 1.38
N ASN A 72 -5.22 5.07 1.37
CA ASN A 72 -3.95 4.78 1.97
C ASN A 72 -3.23 3.70 1.16
N THR A 73 -2.05 4.02 0.64
CA THR A 73 -1.19 3.04 0.00
C THR A 73 0.27 3.44 0.12
N ALA A 74 1.17 2.51 -0.26
CA ALA A 74 2.59 2.80 -0.37
C ALA A 74 2.78 3.88 -1.47
N PRO A 75 3.40 5.03 -1.17
CA PRO A 75 3.51 6.15 -2.13
C PRO A 75 4.17 5.78 -3.46
N ALA A 76 5.03 4.76 -3.42
CA ALA A 76 5.67 4.22 -4.60
C ALA A 76 4.71 3.53 -5.58
N MET A 77 3.62 2.95 -5.06
CA MET A 77 2.62 2.22 -5.85
C MET A 77 1.42 3.08 -6.22
N ASN A 78 1.26 4.26 -5.60
CA ASN A 78 0.17 5.19 -5.93
C ASN A 78 0.17 5.63 -7.39
N GLY A 79 1.35 5.66 -8.04
CA GLY A 79 1.46 5.95 -9.47
C GLY A 79 0.53 5.07 -10.31
N PHE A 80 0.46 3.77 -9.99
CA PHE A 80 -0.43 2.83 -10.68
C PHE A 80 -1.90 3.15 -10.47
N ILE A 81 -2.34 3.29 -9.21
CA ILE A 81 -3.75 3.55 -8.86
C ILE A 81 -4.20 4.91 -9.41
N GLY A 82 -3.39 5.95 -9.25
CA GLY A 82 -3.66 7.29 -9.75
C GLY A 82 -3.79 7.31 -11.27
N ALA A 83 -2.89 6.65 -11.99
CA ALA A 83 -2.90 6.65 -13.44
C ALA A 83 -4.10 5.88 -14.00
N LEU A 84 -4.41 4.74 -13.38
CA LEU A 84 -5.57 3.95 -13.71
C LEU A 84 -6.86 4.74 -13.47
N ASN A 85 -7.00 5.40 -12.32
CA ASN A 85 -8.18 6.24 -12.03
C ASN A 85 -8.32 7.42 -12.99
N VAL A 86 -7.20 8.06 -13.41
CA VAL A 86 -7.27 9.13 -14.43
C VAL A 86 -7.82 8.58 -15.75
N SER A 87 -7.33 7.42 -16.19
CA SER A 87 -7.82 6.77 -17.41
C SER A 87 -9.30 6.43 -17.30
N MET A 88 -9.75 5.83 -16.18
CA MET A 88 -11.16 5.50 -15.97
C MET A 88 -12.06 6.73 -15.91
N GLU A 89 -11.57 7.89 -15.46
CA GLU A 89 -12.33 9.14 -15.45
C GLU A 89 -12.41 9.78 -16.86
N GLU A 90 -11.32 9.71 -17.65
CA GLU A 90 -11.32 10.11 -19.07
C GLU A 90 -12.38 9.30 -19.85
N ASP A 91 -12.41 8.02 -19.57
CA ASP A 91 -13.31 7.02 -20.11
C ASP A 91 -14.77 7.21 -19.69
N ASN A 92 -15.03 7.44 -18.39
CA ASN A 92 -16.35 7.76 -17.87
C ASN A 92 -16.94 8.99 -18.57
N LYS A 93 -16.12 10.04 -18.77
CA LYS A 93 -16.56 11.24 -19.49
C LYS A 93 -16.88 10.95 -20.96
N ALA A 94 -16.05 10.17 -21.65
CA ALA A 94 -16.30 9.79 -23.04
C ALA A 94 -17.60 8.99 -23.21
N MET A 95 -17.98 8.16 -22.22
CA MET A 95 -19.25 7.43 -22.23
C MET A 95 -20.45 8.32 -21.92
N MET A 96 -20.32 9.25 -20.96
CA MET A 96 -21.35 10.25 -20.71
C MET A 96 -21.66 11.10 -21.94
N ASP A 97 -20.62 11.51 -22.69
CA ASP A 97 -20.79 12.29 -23.92
C ASP A 97 -21.48 11.49 -25.04
N LYS A 98 -21.41 10.16 -25.00
CA LYS A 98 -22.13 9.24 -25.91
C LYS A 98 -23.53 8.85 -25.40
N GLY A 99 -23.90 9.22 -24.18
CA GLY A 99 -25.14 8.81 -23.53
C GLY A 99 -25.14 7.37 -23.01
N GLU A 100 -23.99 6.73 -22.88
CA GLU A 100 -23.84 5.37 -22.36
C GLU A 100 -23.68 5.38 -20.82
N TYR A 101 -24.24 4.38 -20.14
CA TYR A 101 -24.14 4.27 -18.68
C TYR A 101 -22.78 3.70 -18.27
N PHE A 102 -22.04 4.47 -17.48
CA PHE A 102 -20.84 4.02 -16.79
C PHE A 102 -21.06 4.11 -15.28
N ASP A 103 -20.82 3.01 -14.57
CA ASP A 103 -20.93 2.98 -13.12
C ASP A 103 -19.74 3.67 -12.46
N SER A 104 -19.94 4.93 -12.07
CA SER A 104 -18.92 5.72 -11.35
C SER A 104 -18.47 5.10 -10.02
N THR A 105 -19.27 4.22 -9.40
CA THR A 105 -18.90 3.55 -8.15
C THR A 105 -17.81 2.51 -8.35
N SER A 106 -17.69 1.95 -9.56
CA SER A 106 -16.64 1.02 -9.93
C SER A 106 -15.23 1.65 -9.87
N ILE A 107 -15.10 2.97 -10.12
CA ILE A 107 -13.82 3.70 -9.95
C ILE A 107 -13.38 3.68 -8.48
N SER A 108 -14.29 4.04 -7.57
CA SER A 108 -14.00 4.04 -6.13
C SER A 108 -13.78 2.64 -5.57
N ALA A 109 -14.54 1.64 -6.06
CA ALA A 109 -14.40 0.25 -5.65
C ALA A 109 -13.03 -0.31 -6.04
N LEU A 110 -12.58 -0.04 -7.27
CA LEU A 110 -11.28 -0.50 -7.75
C LEU A 110 -10.12 0.23 -7.06
N LYS A 111 -10.24 1.54 -6.83
CA LYS A 111 -9.31 2.31 -5.99
C LYS A 111 -9.16 1.63 -4.62
N THR A 112 -10.27 1.30 -3.97
CA THR A 112 -10.28 0.67 -2.63
C THR A 112 -9.73 -0.75 -2.64
N ALA A 113 -10.07 -1.55 -3.64
CA ALA A 113 -9.58 -2.92 -3.77
C ALA A 113 -8.05 -2.98 -3.97
N LEU A 114 -7.47 -1.98 -4.64
CA LEU A 114 -6.04 -1.93 -4.93
C LEU A 114 -5.19 -1.30 -3.82
N MET A 115 -5.79 -0.48 -2.93
CA MET A 115 -5.08 0.18 -1.83
C MET A 115 -4.27 -0.81 -0.99
N GLY A 116 -4.91 -1.88 -0.49
CA GLY A 116 -4.31 -2.86 0.43
C GLY A 116 -3.19 -3.70 -0.19
N PRO A 117 -3.42 -4.40 -1.32
CA PRO A 117 -2.40 -5.24 -1.95
C PRO A 117 -1.16 -4.45 -2.37
N LEU A 118 -1.37 -3.28 -2.98
CA LEU A 118 -0.27 -2.43 -3.42
C LEU A 118 0.45 -1.75 -2.24
N ALA A 119 -0.27 -1.46 -1.14
CA ALA A 119 0.37 -1.04 0.11
C ALA A 119 1.30 -2.14 0.62
N GLY A 120 0.83 -3.37 0.77
CA GLY A 120 1.64 -4.48 1.28
C GLY A 120 2.88 -4.78 0.43
N ILE A 121 2.73 -4.81 -0.91
CA ILE A 121 3.88 -5.00 -1.83
C ILE A 121 4.87 -3.84 -1.71
N GLY A 122 4.37 -2.61 -1.73
CA GLY A 122 5.22 -1.43 -1.62
C GLY A 122 5.96 -1.42 -0.29
N ASP A 123 5.26 -1.59 0.83
CA ASP A 123 5.83 -1.56 2.16
C ASP A 123 6.88 -2.66 2.34
N ALA A 124 6.63 -3.89 1.88
CA ALA A 124 7.64 -4.96 1.90
C ALA A 124 8.91 -4.62 1.11
N ILE A 125 8.77 -4.08 -0.11
CA ILE A 125 9.92 -3.76 -0.96
C ILE A 125 10.71 -2.58 -0.39
N TYR A 126 10.04 -1.52 0.04
CA TYR A 126 10.71 -0.29 0.49
C TYR A 126 11.24 -0.37 1.91
N LEU A 127 10.40 -0.80 2.86
CA LEU A 127 10.77 -0.80 4.28
C LEU A 127 11.68 -1.98 4.61
N SER A 128 11.41 -3.16 4.03
CA SER A 128 12.11 -4.40 4.43
C SER A 128 13.28 -4.76 3.52
N VAL A 129 13.20 -4.53 2.21
CA VAL A 129 14.28 -4.91 1.28
C VAL A 129 15.23 -3.76 1.01
N LEU A 130 14.75 -2.69 0.37
CA LEU A 130 15.60 -1.57 -0.08
C LEU A 130 16.28 -0.86 1.09
N ARG A 131 15.53 -0.54 2.15
CA ARG A 131 16.08 0.17 3.30
C ARG A 131 17.08 -0.68 4.09
N VAL A 132 16.86 -1.98 4.24
CA VAL A 132 17.78 -2.88 4.96
C VAL A 132 19.10 -3.02 4.20
N ILE A 133 19.03 -3.25 2.88
CA ILE A 133 20.22 -3.31 2.02
C ILE A 133 20.98 -1.98 2.07
N ALA A 134 20.28 -0.86 1.91
CA ALA A 134 20.89 0.47 1.98
C ALA A 134 21.57 0.72 3.32
N THR A 135 20.91 0.35 4.43
CA THR A 135 21.46 0.51 5.78
C THR A 135 22.70 -0.35 5.98
N GLY A 136 22.70 -1.60 5.55
CA GLY A 136 23.85 -2.50 5.67
C GLY A 136 25.08 -1.99 4.91
N VAL A 137 24.89 -1.53 3.67
CA VAL A 137 25.97 -0.94 2.86
C VAL A 137 26.49 0.36 3.48
N ALA A 138 25.58 1.22 3.95
CA ALA A 138 25.93 2.50 4.55
C ALA A 138 26.72 2.33 5.85
N LEU A 139 26.26 1.45 6.75
CA LEU A 139 26.93 1.17 8.03
C LEU A 139 28.36 0.67 7.81
N GLY A 140 28.56 -0.32 6.93
CA GLY A 140 29.89 -0.88 6.69
C GLY A 140 30.91 0.13 6.11
N LEU A 141 30.45 1.19 5.45
CA LEU A 141 31.29 2.27 4.94
C LEU A 141 31.46 3.41 5.95
N SER A 142 30.42 3.70 6.73
CA SER A 142 30.46 4.71 7.79
C SER A 142 31.32 4.28 8.97
N GLU A 143 31.38 3.00 9.30
CA GLU A 143 32.31 2.47 10.33
C GLU A 143 33.78 2.73 9.99
N LYS A 144 34.11 2.85 8.69
CA LYS A 144 35.46 3.19 8.21
C LYS A 144 35.69 4.71 8.12
N GLY A 145 34.77 5.53 8.63
CA GLY A 145 34.84 7.00 8.60
C GLY A 145 34.55 7.63 7.23
N SER A 146 34.02 6.87 6.26
CA SER A 146 33.80 7.39 4.91
C SER A 146 32.45 8.09 4.76
N ILE A 147 32.48 9.32 4.22
CA ILE A 147 31.28 10.10 3.88
C ILE A 147 30.45 9.46 2.75
N LEU A 148 31.01 8.46 2.04
CA LEU A 148 30.29 7.71 1.01
C LEU A 148 29.13 6.89 1.58
N GLY A 149 29.18 6.50 2.87
CA GLY A 149 28.11 5.72 3.50
C GLY A 149 26.73 6.41 3.43
N PRO A 150 26.56 7.63 3.97
CA PRO A 150 25.31 8.39 3.88
C PRO A 150 24.88 8.72 2.44
N ILE A 151 25.83 8.99 1.54
CA ILE A 151 25.53 9.30 0.13
C ILE A 151 24.97 8.06 -0.57
N LEU A 152 25.60 6.90 -0.39
CA LEU A 152 25.14 5.64 -0.97
C LEU A 152 23.80 5.21 -0.38
N PHE A 153 23.57 5.43 0.91
CA PHE A 153 22.24 5.23 1.52
C PHE A 153 21.16 6.00 0.76
N LEU A 154 21.39 7.31 0.53
CA LEU A 154 20.45 8.17 -0.17
C LEU A 154 20.19 7.65 -1.59
N LEU A 155 21.24 7.28 -2.32
CA LEU A 155 21.11 6.80 -3.70
C LEU A 155 20.40 5.44 -3.79
N ILE A 156 20.78 4.47 -2.96
CA ILE A 156 20.20 3.12 -2.96
C ILE A 156 18.71 3.16 -2.60
N VAL A 157 18.30 4.08 -1.73
CA VAL A 157 16.88 4.24 -1.37
C VAL A 157 16.12 5.03 -2.44
N ASN A 158 16.64 6.16 -2.91
CA ASN A 158 15.88 7.09 -3.75
C ASN A 158 15.86 6.72 -5.23
N VAL A 159 16.95 6.20 -5.80
CA VAL A 159 17.00 5.89 -7.24
C VAL A 159 16.00 4.79 -7.60
N PRO A 160 16.00 3.62 -6.92
CA PRO A 160 14.98 2.60 -7.17
C PRO A 160 13.57 3.10 -6.87
N ASN A 161 13.39 3.95 -5.85
CA ASN A 161 12.10 4.55 -5.52
C ASN A 161 11.52 5.37 -6.67
N MET A 162 12.33 6.25 -7.25
CA MET A 162 11.93 7.06 -8.39
C MET A 162 11.64 6.20 -9.63
N MET A 163 12.45 5.17 -9.87
CA MET A 163 12.23 4.25 -11.00
C MET A 163 10.92 3.49 -10.87
N ILE A 164 10.67 2.86 -9.73
CA ILE A 164 9.43 2.09 -9.49
C ILE A 164 8.22 3.01 -9.59
N ARG A 165 8.26 4.23 -9.03
CA ARG A 165 7.18 5.22 -9.17
C ARG A 165 6.89 5.57 -10.62
N TRP A 166 7.93 5.74 -11.44
CA TRP A 166 7.76 6.02 -12.85
C TRP A 166 7.12 4.83 -13.57
N PHE A 167 7.69 3.63 -13.44
CA PHE A 167 7.19 2.43 -14.09
C PHE A 167 5.76 2.09 -13.69
N THR A 168 5.42 2.17 -12.40
CA THR A 168 4.07 1.92 -11.90
C THR A 168 3.06 2.92 -12.50
N THR A 169 3.44 4.19 -12.65
CA THR A 169 2.58 5.21 -13.29
C THR A 169 2.36 4.93 -14.78
N VAL A 170 3.42 4.58 -15.52
CA VAL A 170 3.33 4.23 -16.95
C VAL A 170 2.43 3.02 -17.15
N VAL A 171 2.68 1.95 -16.40
CA VAL A 171 1.91 0.70 -16.49
C VAL A 171 0.46 0.92 -16.07
N GLY A 172 0.21 1.71 -15.02
CA GLY A 172 -1.15 2.03 -14.58
C GLY A 172 -1.97 2.79 -15.60
N TYR A 173 -1.36 3.76 -16.29
CA TYR A 173 -2.06 4.54 -17.33
C TYR A 173 -2.48 3.66 -18.51
N LYS A 174 -1.56 2.80 -18.99
CA LYS A 174 -1.84 1.90 -20.10
C LYS A 174 -2.83 0.79 -19.76
N ALA A 175 -2.71 0.22 -18.56
CA ALA A 175 -3.67 -0.76 -18.07
C ALA A 175 -5.08 -0.16 -17.95
N GLY A 176 -5.19 1.12 -17.56
CA GLY A 176 -6.45 1.86 -17.51
C GLY A 176 -7.12 1.97 -18.88
N GLY A 177 -6.38 2.29 -19.95
CA GLY A 177 -6.97 2.43 -21.30
C GLY A 177 -7.48 1.11 -21.89
N GLN A 178 -6.95 -0.04 -21.48
CA GLN A 178 -7.48 -1.35 -21.83
C GLN A 178 -8.70 -1.76 -21.00
N PHE A 179 -8.86 -1.14 -19.82
CA PHE A 179 -9.91 -1.50 -18.88
C PHE A 179 -11.30 -1.31 -19.48
N ILE A 180 -11.56 -0.30 -20.32
CA ILE A 180 -12.84 -0.18 -21.03
C ILE A 180 -13.04 -1.27 -22.09
N SER A 181 -11.99 -1.61 -22.85
CA SER A 181 -12.08 -2.66 -23.90
C SER A 181 -12.48 -4.02 -23.32
N ASP A 182 -12.03 -4.29 -22.09
CA ASP A 182 -12.30 -5.54 -21.37
C ASP A 182 -13.50 -5.45 -20.41
N ALA A 183 -13.76 -4.28 -19.79
CA ALA A 183 -14.90 -4.06 -18.89
C ALA A 183 -16.24 -4.06 -19.63
N LEU A 184 -16.27 -3.61 -20.89
CA LEU A 184 -17.46 -3.73 -21.75
C LEU A 184 -17.72 -5.17 -22.19
N LYS A 185 -16.74 -6.08 -22.11
CA LYS A 185 -16.85 -7.40 -22.75
C LYS A 185 -17.27 -8.54 -21.83
N SER A 186 -16.76 -8.70 -20.62
CA SER A 186 -17.18 -9.84 -19.77
C SER A 186 -16.35 -9.96 -18.51
N GLY A 187 -16.92 -9.84 -17.30
CA GLY A 187 -16.42 -10.48 -16.05
C GLY A 187 -15.00 -10.17 -15.55
N THR A 188 -14.14 -9.54 -16.35
CA THR A 188 -12.72 -9.26 -16.10
C THR A 188 -12.56 -8.26 -14.97
N PHE A 189 -13.49 -7.29 -14.85
CA PHE A 189 -13.55 -6.39 -13.70
C PHE A 189 -13.72 -7.16 -12.38
N SER A 190 -14.63 -8.14 -12.35
CA SER A 190 -14.84 -8.98 -11.16
C SER A 190 -13.61 -9.85 -10.88
N ALA A 191 -12.98 -10.41 -11.92
CA ALA A 191 -11.77 -11.23 -11.78
C ALA A 191 -10.58 -10.42 -11.26
N ILE A 192 -10.36 -9.20 -11.75
CA ILE A 192 -9.28 -8.31 -11.28
C ILE A 192 -9.55 -7.84 -9.85
N THR A 193 -10.78 -7.45 -9.54
CA THR A 193 -11.16 -7.03 -8.17
C THR A 193 -11.02 -8.19 -7.18
N LYS A 194 -11.44 -9.41 -7.56
CA LYS A 194 -11.24 -10.62 -6.76
C LYS A 194 -9.76 -10.98 -6.61
N GLY A 195 -8.98 -10.92 -7.69
CA GLY A 195 -7.54 -11.18 -7.67
C GLY A 195 -6.79 -10.20 -6.77
N ALA A 196 -7.14 -8.91 -6.86
CA ALA A 196 -6.63 -7.88 -5.96
C ALA A 196 -7.02 -8.17 -4.50
N ALA A 197 -8.29 -8.50 -4.21
CA ALA A 197 -8.72 -8.83 -2.86
C ALA A 197 -7.97 -10.05 -2.28
N VAL A 198 -7.77 -11.12 -3.07
CA VAL A 198 -7.00 -12.31 -2.67
C VAL A 198 -5.55 -11.95 -2.38
N LEU A 199 -4.90 -11.18 -3.26
CA LEU A 199 -3.54 -10.69 -3.05
C LEU A 199 -3.45 -9.83 -1.78
N GLY A 200 -4.46 -9.00 -1.52
CA GLY A 200 -4.53 -8.17 -0.32
C GLY A 200 -4.60 -8.98 0.97
N LEU A 201 -5.39 -10.06 0.98
CA LEU A 201 -5.49 -10.98 2.12
C LEU A 201 -4.17 -11.73 2.35
N ILE A 202 -3.52 -12.21 1.28
CA ILE A 202 -2.20 -12.88 1.36
C ILE A 202 -1.15 -11.90 1.93
N MET A 203 -1.11 -10.66 1.42
CA MET A 203 -0.16 -9.64 1.87
C MET A 203 -0.41 -9.24 3.32
N THR A 204 -1.67 -9.09 3.73
CA THR A 204 -2.03 -8.79 5.13
C THR A 204 -1.51 -9.88 6.06
N GLY A 205 -1.69 -11.16 5.69
CA GLY A 205 -1.15 -12.30 6.44
C GLY A 205 0.37 -12.32 6.54
N ALA A 206 1.06 -12.11 5.41
CA ALA A 206 2.52 -12.07 5.36
C ALA A 206 3.10 -10.91 6.19
N MET A 207 2.49 -9.73 6.11
CA MET A 207 2.87 -8.55 6.90
C MET A 207 2.69 -8.80 8.40
N THR A 208 1.57 -9.41 8.82
CA THR A 208 1.38 -9.76 10.23
C THR A 208 2.43 -10.74 10.74
N ALA A 209 2.81 -11.75 9.94
CA ALA A 209 3.85 -12.71 10.33
C ALA A 209 5.25 -12.07 10.42
N GLN A 210 5.54 -11.06 9.59
CA GLN A 210 6.84 -10.40 9.56
C GLN A 210 7.02 -9.35 10.66
N PHE A 211 5.97 -8.57 10.96
CA PHE A 211 6.06 -7.41 11.86
C PHE A 211 5.60 -7.68 13.30
N VAL A 212 4.83 -8.73 13.55
CA VAL A 212 4.39 -9.08 14.91
C VAL A 212 5.35 -10.14 15.46
N THR A 213 6.33 -9.69 16.24
CA THR A 213 7.25 -10.58 16.96
C THR A 213 6.89 -10.60 18.43
N PHE A 214 6.65 -11.79 18.97
CA PHE A 214 6.47 -12.03 20.41
C PHE A 214 7.29 -13.25 20.78
N LYS A 215 8.29 -13.09 21.65
CA LYS A 215 9.12 -14.19 22.14
C LYS A 215 8.82 -14.38 23.62
N THR A 216 8.67 -15.64 24.02
CA THR A 216 8.60 -16.01 25.44
C THR A 216 10.00 -16.32 25.95
N THR A 217 10.41 -15.68 27.05
CA THR A 217 11.73 -15.82 27.70
C THR A 217 11.71 -16.83 28.86
N PHE A 218 10.62 -17.58 29.01
CA PHE A 218 10.46 -18.52 30.11
C PHE A 218 11.34 -19.77 29.93
N GLU A 219 12.53 -19.74 30.51
CA GLU A 219 13.44 -20.89 30.62
C GLU A 219 13.24 -21.59 31.97
N ALA A 220 12.56 -22.73 31.99
CA ALA A 220 12.51 -23.59 33.16
C ALA A 220 13.69 -24.59 33.11
N LYS A 221 14.68 -24.42 33.98
CA LYS A 221 15.73 -25.43 34.21
C LYS A 221 15.17 -26.51 35.14
N LEU A 222 14.79 -27.65 34.57
CA LEU A 222 14.56 -28.89 35.32
C LEU A 222 15.66 -29.89 35.00
N SER A 223 16.44 -30.25 36.02
CA SER A 223 17.31 -31.43 36.03
C SER A 223 18.21 -31.63 34.78
N GLY A 224 18.98 -30.60 34.41
CA GLY A 224 20.02 -30.70 33.37
C GLY A 224 19.54 -30.58 31.92
N THR A 225 18.24 -30.38 31.68
CA THR A 225 17.69 -30.04 30.36
C THR A 225 16.94 -28.70 30.42
N THR A 226 17.25 -27.79 29.50
CA THR A 226 16.58 -26.49 29.37
C THR A 226 15.24 -26.70 28.68
N PHE A 227 14.15 -26.66 29.45
CA PHE A 227 12.80 -26.71 28.89
C PHE A 227 12.44 -25.31 28.39
N ASN A 228 12.58 -25.11 27.08
CA ASN A 228 12.24 -23.86 26.44
C ASN A 228 10.80 -23.95 25.90
N LEU A 229 9.86 -23.27 26.57
CA LEU A 229 8.44 -23.28 26.20
C LEU A 229 8.23 -22.78 24.76
N GLN A 230 9.11 -21.90 24.29
CA GLN A 230 9.12 -21.38 22.92
C GLN A 230 9.34 -22.49 21.88
N ASN A 231 10.21 -23.48 22.16
CA ASN A 231 10.48 -24.57 21.23
C ASN A 231 9.30 -25.54 21.09
N VAL A 232 8.48 -25.70 22.13
CA VAL A 232 7.27 -26.53 22.07
C VAL A 232 6.22 -25.85 21.19
N PHE A 233 6.01 -24.54 21.35
CA PHE A 233 5.09 -23.79 20.51
C PHE A 233 5.58 -23.70 19.05
N ASP A 234 6.87 -23.44 18.84
CA ASP A 234 7.46 -23.35 17.50
C ASP A 234 7.51 -24.72 16.78
N SER A 235 7.50 -25.84 17.52
CA SER A 235 7.36 -27.20 16.94
C SER A 235 5.95 -27.49 16.43
N ILE A 236 4.92 -26.85 16.99
CA ILE A 236 3.54 -26.95 16.48
C ILE A 236 3.39 -26.03 15.28
N MET A 237 3.75 -24.75 15.42
CA MET A 237 3.73 -23.77 14.35
C MET A 237 4.59 -22.54 14.70
N PRO A 238 5.60 -22.17 13.90
CA PRO A 238 6.38 -20.95 14.15
C PRO A 238 5.48 -19.72 14.09
N GLY A 239 5.49 -18.91 15.15
CA GLY A 239 4.67 -17.68 15.22
C GLY A 239 3.22 -17.87 15.67
N LEU A 240 2.87 -19.01 16.30
CA LEU A 240 1.52 -19.27 16.81
C LEU A 240 1.04 -18.21 17.82
N LEU A 241 1.93 -17.76 18.71
CA LEU A 241 1.64 -16.72 19.72
C LEU A 241 1.35 -15.34 19.07
N PRO A 242 2.21 -14.80 18.18
CA PRO A 242 1.90 -13.64 17.36
C PRO A 242 0.56 -13.73 16.60
N LEU A 243 0.26 -14.90 16.03
CA LEU A 243 -1.00 -15.15 15.32
C LEU A 243 -2.20 -15.08 16.27
N GLY A 244 -2.09 -15.67 17.47
CA GLY A 244 -3.13 -15.61 18.49
C GLY A 244 -3.44 -14.17 18.91
N ILE A 245 -2.41 -13.37 19.17
CA ILE A 245 -2.56 -11.95 19.55
C ILE A 245 -3.23 -11.15 18.43
N THR A 246 -2.80 -11.34 17.18
CA THR A 246 -3.41 -10.67 16.02
C THR A 246 -4.87 -11.08 15.83
N MET A 247 -5.22 -12.35 16.00
CA MET A 247 -6.61 -12.82 15.89
C MET A 247 -7.50 -12.30 17.03
N ILE A 248 -6.98 -12.20 18.26
CA ILE A 248 -7.70 -11.58 19.40
C ILE A 248 -7.97 -10.10 19.11
N CYS A 249 -6.97 -9.37 18.61
CA CYS A 249 -7.13 -7.97 18.22
C CYS A 249 -8.14 -7.81 17.09
N PHE A 250 -8.07 -8.67 16.07
CA PHE A 250 -9.02 -8.69 14.97
C PHE A 250 -10.46 -8.93 15.47
N ALA A 251 -10.67 -9.92 16.35
CA ALA A 251 -11.98 -10.21 16.93
C ALA A 251 -12.52 -9.05 17.78
N TYR A 252 -11.65 -8.36 18.52
CA TYR A 252 -12.01 -7.16 19.29
C TYR A 252 -12.42 -5.99 18.39
N LEU A 253 -11.65 -5.72 17.33
CA LEU A 253 -11.92 -4.64 16.38
C LEU A 253 -13.16 -4.91 15.51
N ARG A 254 -13.45 -6.18 15.19
CA ARG A 254 -14.66 -6.58 14.46
C ARG A 254 -15.94 -6.19 15.19
N LYS A 255 -15.90 -5.99 16.51
CA LYS A 255 -17.03 -5.50 17.31
C LYS A 255 -17.20 -3.97 17.26
N HIS A 256 -16.52 -3.27 16.34
CA HIS A 256 -16.50 -1.80 16.23
C HIS A 256 -15.98 -1.08 17.49
N ASN A 257 -15.18 -1.78 18.31
CA ASN A 257 -14.54 -1.18 19.47
C ASN A 257 -13.40 -0.24 19.07
N LYS A 258 -13.07 0.71 19.95
CA LYS A 258 -12.03 1.72 19.68
C LYS A 258 -10.64 1.06 19.56
N PRO A 259 -9.91 1.28 18.45
CA PRO A 259 -8.56 0.72 18.28
C PRO A 259 -7.57 1.14 19.37
N VAL A 260 -7.74 2.36 19.90
CA VAL A 260 -6.92 2.90 20.99
C VAL A 260 -7.00 2.02 22.24
N THR A 261 -8.17 1.48 22.55
CA THR A 261 -8.37 0.61 23.73
C THR A 261 -7.61 -0.70 23.57
N ALA A 262 -7.63 -1.31 22.38
CA ALA A 262 -6.84 -2.52 22.11
C ALA A 262 -5.33 -2.27 22.29
N LEU A 263 -4.85 -1.11 21.82
CA LEU A 263 -3.44 -0.73 21.91
C LEU A 263 -3.00 -0.54 23.37
N VAL A 264 -3.80 0.14 24.19
CA VAL A 264 -3.52 0.31 25.63
C VAL A 264 -3.53 -1.02 26.37
N ILE A 265 -4.49 -1.91 26.09
CA ILE A 265 -4.55 -3.24 26.70
C ILE A 265 -3.31 -4.06 26.33
N MET A 266 -2.92 -4.08 25.05
CA MET A 266 -1.71 -4.78 24.62
C MET A 266 -0.46 -4.25 25.30
N PHE A 267 -0.33 -2.93 25.43
CA PHE A 267 0.79 -2.32 26.13
C PHE A 267 0.84 -2.73 27.60
N LEU A 268 -0.29 -2.67 28.31
CA LEU A 268 -0.38 -3.10 29.71
C LEU A 268 -0.05 -4.58 29.88
N VAL A 269 -0.59 -5.44 29.02
CA VAL A 269 -0.33 -6.88 29.03
C VAL A 269 1.15 -7.18 28.74
N ALA A 270 1.75 -6.49 27.78
CA ALA A 270 3.18 -6.61 27.49
C ALA A 270 4.03 -6.23 28.71
N VAL A 271 3.77 -5.07 29.33
CA VAL A 271 4.47 -4.61 30.53
C VAL A 271 4.34 -5.62 31.69
N VAL A 272 3.12 -6.13 31.94
CA VAL A 272 2.89 -7.14 32.99
C VAL A 272 3.63 -8.43 32.69
N MET A 273 3.59 -8.94 31.45
CA MET A 273 4.29 -10.17 31.06
C MET A 273 5.83 -10.03 31.11
N THR A 274 6.36 -8.85 30.81
CA THR A 274 7.80 -8.56 30.95
C THR A 274 8.21 -8.46 32.43
N ILE A 275 7.41 -7.81 33.28
CA ILE A 275 7.68 -7.75 34.73
C ILE A 275 7.62 -9.14 35.38
N LEU A 276 6.70 -10.00 34.92
CA LEU A 276 6.58 -11.38 35.38
C LEU A 276 7.65 -12.33 34.79
N GLY A 277 8.51 -11.86 33.88
CA GLY A 277 9.58 -12.65 33.27
C GLY A 277 9.09 -13.73 32.30
N ILE A 278 7.86 -13.62 31.79
CA ILE A 278 7.23 -14.61 30.90
C ILE A 278 7.50 -14.28 29.42
N ALA A 279 7.66 -13.00 29.08
CA ALA A 279 7.86 -12.53 27.71
C ALA A 279 8.92 -11.41 27.60
N GLY A 280 9.64 -11.37 26.47
CA GLY A 280 10.73 -10.43 26.19
C GLY A 280 10.88 -10.10 24.71
#